data_AF-A0A4Q5X0Y8-F1
#
_entry.id   AF-A0A4Q5X0Y8-F1
#
_cell.length_a   1.000
_cell.length_b   1.000
_cell.length_c   1.000
_cell.angle_alpha   90.00
_cell.angle_beta   90.00
_cell.angle_gamma   90.00
#
_symmetry.space_group_name_H-M   'P 1'
#
loop_
_entity.id
_entity.type
_entity.pdbx_description
1 polymer ?
#
loop_
_entity_poly.entity_id
_entity_poly.type
_entity_poly.pdbx_seq_one_letter_code
_entity_poly.pdbx_strand_id
1 'polypeptide(L)'
;MTQPKSPPPSSEASADSGTPGGDVALVHRITPDGAVHVIRRRGDQLEAGALQPLREGAPIQGEVVSLRPREDFPLLCDVKTLYKPPAASAPAPAPTARKGPAQVATDVYRDNWDSIWSSKKSPALN
;
A
#
# COMPACT_ATOMS: atom_id res chain seq x y z
N MET A 1 -46.66 11.66 -9.31
CA MET A 1 -45.67 12.04 -8.29
C MET A 1 -44.85 10.80 -7.94
N THR A 2 -43.70 10.60 -8.58
CA THR A 2 -42.78 9.50 -8.27
C THR A 2 -41.37 9.94 -8.70
N GLN A 3 -40.45 10.06 -7.75
CA GLN A 3 -39.08 10.53 -7.99
C GLN A 3 -38.19 9.39 -8.55
N PRO A 4 -37.21 9.68 -9.45
CA PRO A 4 -36.19 8.72 -9.83
C PRO A 4 -35.06 8.65 -8.78
N LYS A 5 -34.67 7.41 -8.46
CA LYS A 5 -33.64 7.04 -7.49
C LYS A 5 -32.25 7.34 -8.03
N SER A 6 -31.51 8.22 -7.33
CA SER A 6 -30.12 8.57 -7.64
C SER A 6 -29.15 7.37 -7.46
N PRO A 7 -28.07 7.29 -8.26
CA PRO A 7 -27.02 6.29 -8.09
C PRO A 7 -26.19 6.54 -6.81
N PRO A 8 -25.55 5.50 -6.24
CA PRO A 8 -24.75 5.63 -5.02
C PRO A 8 -23.50 6.51 -5.28
N PRO A 9 -23.02 7.26 -4.28
CA PRO A 9 -21.84 8.08 -4.44
C PRO A 9 -20.62 7.18 -4.65
N SER A 10 -19.89 7.46 -5.72
CA SER A 10 -18.51 7.00 -5.92
C SER A 10 -17.75 7.20 -4.61
N SER A 11 -17.13 6.12 -4.13
CA SER A 11 -16.22 6.12 -2.99
C SER A 11 -15.15 7.18 -3.23
N GLU A 12 -15.39 8.37 -2.66
CA GLU A 12 -14.45 9.46 -2.65
C GLU A 12 -13.18 9.00 -1.96
N ALA A 13 -12.07 9.43 -2.57
CA ALA A 13 -10.73 9.38 -2.07
C ALA A 13 -10.68 9.42 -0.54
N SER A 14 -10.04 8.42 0.06
CA SER A 14 -9.37 8.57 1.34
C SER A 14 -8.28 9.63 1.18
N ALA A 15 -8.69 10.90 1.21
CA ALA A 15 -7.80 12.02 1.38
C ALA A 15 -7.20 11.86 2.78
N ASP A 16 -5.94 11.44 2.81
CA ASP A 16 -5.12 11.38 4.01
C ASP A 16 -4.96 12.80 4.54
N SER A 17 -5.92 13.26 5.35
CA SER A 17 -5.93 14.56 5.99
C SER A 17 -5.02 14.52 7.22
N GLY A 18 -3.71 14.43 7.00
CA GLY A 18 -2.70 14.65 8.02
C GLY A 18 -2.38 16.14 8.16
N THR A 19 -2.89 16.76 9.24
CA THR A 19 -2.38 17.89 10.06
C THR A 19 -1.59 19.06 9.41
N PRO A 20 -1.73 20.33 9.88
CA PRO A 20 -1.08 21.48 9.26
C PRO A 20 0.44 21.33 9.27
N GLY A 21 1.01 21.14 8.09
CA GLY A 21 2.44 20.87 7.92
C GLY A 21 2.79 20.22 6.58
N GLY A 22 1.88 19.42 6.02
CA GLY A 22 2.10 18.76 4.73
C GLY A 22 3.19 17.69 4.76
N ASP A 23 3.15 16.82 3.76
CA ASP A 23 4.11 15.75 3.56
C ASP A 23 5.18 16.22 2.58
N VAL A 24 6.43 16.32 3.04
CA VAL A 24 7.50 16.98 2.32
C VAL A 24 8.79 16.17 2.41
N ALA A 25 9.51 16.04 1.30
CA ALA A 25 10.79 15.34 1.23
C ALA A 25 11.91 16.27 0.75
N LEU A 26 13.01 16.29 1.48
CA LEU A 26 14.25 16.91 1.06
C LEU A 26 15.14 15.87 0.38
N VAL A 27 15.48 16.10 -0.89
CA VAL A 27 16.43 15.27 -1.64
C VAL A 27 17.85 15.64 -1.22
N HIS A 28 18.62 14.66 -0.73
CA HIS A 28 19.99 14.89 -0.25
C HIS A 28 21.07 14.18 -1.07
N ARG A 29 20.73 13.11 -1.80
CA ARG A 29 21.66 12.38 -2.68
C ARG A 29 20.90 11.66 -3.79
N ILE A 30 21.50 11.62 -4.97
CA ILE A 30 21.09 10.75 -6.07
C ILE A 30 22.25 9.78 -6.35
N THR A 31 21.96 8.50 -6.41
CA THR A 31 22.94 7.45 -6.68
C THR A 31 23.06 7.16 -8.18
N PRO A 32 24.16 6.52 -8.65
CA PRO A 32 24.36 6.25 -10.08
C PRO A 32 23.29 5.37 -10.73
N ASP A 33 22.61 4.52 -9.95
CA ASP A 33 21.51 3.65 -10.38
C ASP A 33 20.14 4.38 -10.42
N GLY A 34 20.11 5.66 -10.05
CA GLY A 34 18.92 6.51 -10.08
C GLY A 34 18.09 6.49 -8.79
N ALA A 35 18.57 5.86 -7.72
CA ALA A 35 17.91 5.95 -6.41
C ALA A 35 18.07 7.35 -5.83
N VAL A 36 17.03 7.83 -5.17
CA VAL A 36 16.99 9.15 -4.54
C VAL A 36 16.88 8.99 -3.05
N HIS A 37 17.92 9.42 -2.33
CA HIS A 37 17.88 9.43 -0.87
C HIS A 37 17.25 10.72 -0.36
N VAL A 38 16.30 10.58 0.56
CA VAL A 38 15.47 11.67 1.06
C VAL A 38 15.38 11.68 2.58
N ILE A 39 15.16 12.87 3.12
CA ILE A 39 14.66 13.07 4.48
C ILE A 39 13.22 13.57 4.34
N ARG A 40 12.25 12.78 4.79
CA ARG A 40 10.82 13.04 4.66
C ARG A 40 10.24 13.46 6.00
N ARG A 41 9.42 14.49 6.00
CA ARG A 41 8.56 14.87 7.12
C ARG A 41 7.12 14.47 6.82
N ARG A 42 6.52 13.67 7.70
CA ARG A 42 5.11 13.28 7.63
C ARG A 42 4.44 13.61 8.97
N GLY A 43 3.69 14.71 9.00
CA GLY A 43 3.19 15.27 10.26
C GLY A 43 4.35 15.69 11.17
N ASP A 44 4.44 15.09 12.35
CA ASP A 44 5.48 15.35 13.35
C ASP A 44 6.65 14.34 13.28
N GLN A 45 6.61 13.39 12.35
CA GLN A 45 7.64 12.37 12.18
C GLN A 45 8.64 12.74 11.09
N LEU A 46 9.92 12.48 11.33
CA LEU A 46 10.99 12.55 10.34
C LEU A 46 11.50 11.15 10.03
N GLU A 47 11.55 10.83 8.75
CA GLU A 47 11.98 9.53 8.23
C GLU A 47 13.11 9.73 7.22
N ALA A 48 14.13 8.88 7.30
CA ALA A 48 15.17 8.79 6.27
C ALA A 48 14.89 7.56 5.40
N GLY A 49 14.95 7.73 4.08
CA GLY A 49 14.64 6.64 3.16
C GLY A 49 15.29 6.82 1.79
N ALA A 50 15.23 5.76 0.99
CA ALA A 50 15.62 5.78 -0.41
C ALA A 50 14.39 5.47 -1.28
N LEU A 51 14.23 6.24 -2.34
CA LEU A 51 13.18 6.10 -3.34
C LEU A 51 13.78 5.51 -4.61
N GLN A 52 13.17 4.46 -5.13
CA GLN A 52 13.54 3.85 -6.39
C GLN A 52 12.53 4.24 -7.48
N PRO A 53 12.97 4.56 -8.71
CA PRO A 53 12.06 4.70 -9.84
C PRO A 53 11.24 3.42 -10.04
N LEU A 54 9.93 3.57 -10.22
CA LEU A 54 9.07 2.45 -10.56
C LEU A 54 9.44 1.88 -11.93
N ARG A 55 9.45 0.55 -12.03
CA ARG A 55 9.69 -0.18 -13.28
C ARG A 55 8.51 -1.10 -13.55
N GLU A 56 7.99 -1.03 -14.77
CA GLU A 56 6.90 -1.92 -15.19
C GLU A 56 7.33 -3.39 -15.10
N GLY A 57 6.42 -4.24 -14.64
CA GLY A 57 6.70 -5.67 -14.42
C GLY A 57 7.58 -5.98 -13.20
N ALA A 58 8.13 -4.98 -12.52
CA ALA A 58 8.88 -5.18 -11.28
C ALA A 58 7.95 -5.11 -10.05
N PRO A 59 8.23 -5.91 -9.00
CA PRO A 59 7.46 -5.85 -7.76
C PRO A 59 7.66 -4.51 -7.04
N ILE A 60 6.60 -4.00 -6.44
CA ILE A 60 6.64 -2.80 -5.60
C ILE A 60 7.14 -3.20 -4.21
N GLN A 61 8.17 -2.51 -3.74
CA GLN A 61 8.71 -2.68 -2.38
C GLN A 61 8.39 -1.40 -1.59
N GLY A 62 7.57 -1.52 -0.55
CA GLY A 62 7.21 -0.39 0.30
C GLY A 62 6.12 0.51 -0.29
N GLU A 63 6.25 1.82 -0.03
CA GLU A 63 5.29 2.86 -0.41
C GLU A 63 5.55 3.39 -1.83
N VAL A 64 4.49 3.65 -2.61
CA VAL A 64 4.59 4.39 -3.87
C VAL A 64 4.24 5.84 -3.62
N VAL A 65 5.15 6.72 -4.03
CA VAL A 65 4.99 8.17 -3.89
C VAL A 65 5.20 8.89 -5.23
N SER A 66 4.55 10.02 -5.37
CA SER A 66 4.83 11.02 -6.40
C SER A 66 5.49 12.23 -5.73
N LEU A 67 6.55 12.74 -6.34
CA LEU A 67 7.27 13.93 -5.88
C LEU A 67 6.98 15.10 -6.81
N ARG A 68 6.64 16.25 -6.23
CA ARG A 68 6.55 17.52 -6.95
C ARG A 68 7.55 18.51 -6.36
N PRO A 69 8.62 18.86 -7.07
CA PRO A 69 9.55 19.91 -6.65
C PRO A 69 8.83 21.24 -6.42
N ARG A 70 9.21 21.97 -5.37
CA ARG A 70 8.72 23.34 -5.15
C ARG A 70 9.50 24.33 -6.00
N GLU A 71 8.81 25.37 -6.47
CA GLU A 71 9.38 26.38 -7.36
C GLU A 71 10.55 27.14 -6.70
N ASP A 72 10.39 27.53 -5.44
CA ASP A 72 11.40 28.28 -4.69
C ASP A 72 12.60 27.42 -4.25
N PHE A 73 12.40 26.11 -4.11
CA PHE A 73 13.44 25.20 -3.64
C PHE A 73 13.29 23.80 -4.26
N PRO A 74 13.89 23.54 -5.43
CA PRO A 74 13.67 22.31 -6.20
C PRO A 74 14.10 21.02 -5.51
N LEU A 75 15.00 21.10 -4.51
CA LEU A 75 15.40 19.94 -3.69
C LEU A 75 14.35 19.57 -2.63
N LEU A 76 13.38 20.44 -2.37
CA LEU A 76 12.27 20.21 -1.46
C LEU A 76 11.03 19.88 -2.28
N CYS A 77 10.55 18.66 -2.13
CA CYS A 77 9.45 18.12 -2.90
C CYS A 77 8.22 17.93 -2.01
N ASP A 78 7.06 18.33 -2.49
CA ASP A 78 5.79 17.87 -1.92
C ASP A 78 5.58 16.41 -2.30
N VAL A 79 5.20 15.60 -1.31
CA VAL A 79 5.05 14.15 -1.45
C VAL A 79 3.57 13.81 -1.51
N LYS A 80 3.16 13.08 -2.54
CA LYS A 80 1.83 12.48 -2.63
C LYS A 80 1.95 10.96 -2.60
N THR A 81 1.43 10.34 -1.56
CA THR A 81 1.34 8.87 -1.48
C THR A 81 0.27 8.36 -2.43
N LEU A 82 0.65 7.46 -3.33
CA LEU A 82 -0.26 6.82 -4.29
C LEU A 82 -0.63 5.40 -3.85
N TYR A 83 0.26 4.74 -3.12
CA TYR A 83 0.01 3.42 -2.55
C TYR A 83 0.79 3.26 -1.26
N LYS A 84 0.09 2.83 -0.20
CA LYS A 84 0.69 2.47 1.08
C LYS A 84 0.47 0.96 1.29
N PRO A 85 1.52 0.16 1.48
CA PRO A 85 1.34 -1.25 1.79
C PRO A 85 0.57 -1.37 3.11
N PRO A 86 -0.32 -2.36 3.27
CA PRO A 86 -0.92 -2.65 4.56
C PRO A 86 0.22 -2.86 5.56
N ALA A 87 0.12 -2.21 6.72
CA ALA A 87 1.14 -2.29 7.75
C ALA A 87 1.43 -3.78 8.01
N ALA A 88 2.71 -4.16 8.00
CA ALA A 88 3.16 -5.49 8.44
C ALA A 88 2.96 -5.61 9.95
N SER A 89 1.71 -5.49 10.40
CA SER A 89 1.25 -5.59 11.77
C SER A 89 0.42 -6.86 11.92
N ALA A 90 0.90 -7.94 11.32
CA ALA A 90 0.70 -9.26 11.85
C ALA A 90 2.04 -9.97 11.64
N PRO A 91 2.80 -10.32 12.70
CA PRO A 91 3.78 -11.38 12.52
C PRO A 91 3.03 -12.55 11.90
N ALA A 92 3.45 -13.00 10.71
CA ALA A 92 3.01 -14.28 10.20
C ALA A 92 3.19 -15.27 11.37
N PRO A 93 2.14 -16.04 11.76
CA PRO A 93 2.26 -16.94 12.90
C PRO A 93 3.53 -17.76 12.69
N ALA A 94 4.46 -17.63 13.64
CA ALA A 94 5.73 -18.32 13.56
C ALA A 94 5.43 -19.79 13.24
N PRO A 95 6.07 -20.38 12.22
CA PRO A 95 5.80 -21.77 11.89
C PRO A 95 6.09 -22.57 13.14
N THR A 96 5.05 -23.07 13.81
CA THR A 96 5.22 -24.04 14.87
C THR A 96 6.03 -25.16 14.25
N ALA A 97 7.25 -25.40 14.76
CA ALA A 97 8.13 -26.44 14.25
C ALA A 97 7.47 -27.80 14.50
N ARG A 98 6.56 -28.19 13.60
CA ARG A 98 5.91 -29.49 13.66
C ARG A 98 6.96 -30.50 13.21
N LYS A 99 7.20 -31.51 14.04
CA LYS A 99 8.00 -32.67 13.65
C LYS A 99 7.29 -33.41 12.52
N GLY A 100 7.88 -33.43 11.35
CA GLY A 100 7.39 -34.16 10.19
C GLY A 100 7.85 -33.54 8.88
N PRO A 101 7.76 -34.27 7.76
CA PRO A 101 7.96 -33.69 6.44
C PRO A 101 6.97 -32.55 6.20
N ALA A 102 7.34 -31.59 5.36
CA ALA A 102 6.51 -30.42 5.05
C ALA A 102 5.11 -30.87 4.58
N GLN A 103 4.08 -30.55 5.37
CA GLN A 103 2.70 -30.87 5.04
C GLN A 103 2.09 -29.68 4.28
N VAL A 104 1.98 -29.82 2.96
CA VAL A 104 1.50 -28.75 2.06
C VAL A 104 -0.04 -28.65 2.06
N ALA A 105 -0.72 -29.68 2.54
CA ALA A 105 -2.17 -29.69 2.75
C ALA A 105 -2.50 -29.31 4.20
N THR A 106 -2.33 -28.02 4.54
CA THR A 106 -2.85 -27.49 5.80
C THR A 106 -4.33 -27.14 5.65
N ASP A 107 -5.06 -27.11 6.76
CA ASP A 107 -6.45 -26.64 6.77
C ASP A 107 -6.54 -25.22 6.20
N VAL A 108 -5.59 -24.35 6.57
CA VAL A 108 -5.48 -22.98 6.03
C VAL A 108 -5.31 -22.96 4.50
N TYR A 109 -4.50 -23.87 3.94
CA TYR A 109 -4.34 -23.99 2.48
C TYR A 109 -5.66 -24.45 1.82
N ARG A 110 -6.37 -25.39 2.45
CA ARG A 110 -7.66 -25.89 1.95
C ARG A 110 -8.75 -24.81 2.04
N ASP A 111 -8.85 -24.10 3.16
CA ASP A 111 -9.82 -23.04 3.39
C ASP A 111 -9.65 -21.90 2.38
N ASN A 112 -8.40 -21.51 2.10
CA ASN A 112 -8.11 -20.50 1.08
C ASN A 112 -8.45 -21.01 -0.33
N TRP A 113 -8.17 -22.28 -0.61
CA TRP A 113 -8.56 -22.93 -1.87
C TRP A 113 -10.09 -22.92 -2.04
N ASP A 114 -10.84 -23.34 -1.03
CA ASP A 114 -12.29 -23.36 -1.08
C ASP A 114 -12.87 -21.93 -1.16
N SER A 115 -12.23 -20.93 -0.56
CA SER A 115 -12.63 -19.52 -0.71
C SER A 115 -12.53 -19.03 -2.16
N ILE A 116 -11.46 -19.39 -2.87
CA ILE A 116 -11.22 -18.93 -4.26
C ILE A 116 -12.03 -19.75 -5.27
N TRP A 117 -12.14 -21.07 -5.06
CA TRP A 117 -12.66 -22.00 -6.07
C TRP A 117 -13.97 -22.69 -5.68
N SER A 118 -14.43 -22.65 -4.43
CA SER A 118 -15.78 -23.13 -4.11
C SER A 118 -16.80 -22.07 -4.55
N SER A 119 -17.40 -22.34 -5.71
CA SER A 119 -18.64 -21.67 -6.08
C SER A 119 -19.69 -22.05 -5.04
N LYS A 120 -20.10 -21.09 -4.19
CA LYS A 120 -21.30 -21.27 -3.36
C LYS A 120 -22.43 -21.68 -4.29
N LYS A 121 -22.85 -22.95 -4.25
CA LYS A 121 -24.18 -23.34 -4.74
C LYS A 121 -25.16 -22.55 -3.88
N SER A 122 -25.71 -21.49 -4.44
CA SER A 122 -26.88 -20.82 -3.86
C SER A 122 -27.92 -21.91 -3.58
N PRO A 123 -28.44 -22.03 -2.34
CA PRO A 123 -29.58 -22.89 -2.12
C PRO A 123 -30.70 -22.38 -3.02
N ALA A 124 -31.18 -23.23 -3.92
CA ALA A 124 -32.37 -22.96 -4.69
C ALA A 124 -33.50 -22.67 -3.69
N LEU A 125 -34.05 -21.46 -3.72
CA LEU A 125 -35.37 -21.22 -3.15
C LEU A 125 -36.35 -22.13 -3.90
N ASN A 126 -36.97 -23.06 -3.17
CA ASN A 126 -38.36 -23.52 -3.33
C ASN A 126 -38.78 -24.27 -2.07
#